data_AF-A0A1F8B484-F1
#
_entry.id   AF-A0A1F8B484-F1
#
_cell.length_a   1.000
_cell.length_b   1.000
_cell.length_c   1.000
_cell.angle_alpha   90.00
_cell.angle_beta   90.00
_cell.angle_gamma   90.00
#
_symmetry.space_group_name_H-M   'P 1'
#
loop_
_entity.id
_entity.type
_entity.pdbx_description
1 polymer ?
#
loop_
_entity_poly.entity_id
_entity_poly.type
_entity_poly.pdbx_seq_one_letter_code
_entity_poly.pdbx_strand_id
1 'polypeptide(L)'
;MFIRLTYNVGLSIYRRIFPPKPPEPNVAFGKLPTLPFPEKSIPENITYKLELPEGSLPKLTEQAEVYAMPLFQTSITVVDDARNKAQLLGFKPDGKVLVESIPNVYIFEKINVPSRLTMNIITGIFSINYNINENPAVVSGTPILPEQAITHVRQFLQQAKLQTDDIKDGVATYEFLKYEGNKFVDAIALNEANAIKVNLFRKGFGLDPKPVTGTPEELANSDVISVTPDMPEANIWFIVAGERQIVAGEYHYFPIDAKSVGTYPLKTSEIAWQELQEGKGYIANPGLGGEAVIRRVYLGYYDPGQYTEYYQPVFVFEGDNNFFAYVPAVVDTHYGNEQNQEE
;
A
#
# COMPACT_ATOMS: atom_id res chain seq x y z
N MET A 1 5.34 37.11 -38.68
CA MET A 1 4.52 35.98 -38.22
C MET A 1 5.11 34.62 -38.62
N PHE A 2 5.61 34.45 -39.84
CA PHE A 2 6.23 33.20 -40.32
C PHE A 2 7.51 32.73 -39.59
N ILE A 3 8.36 33.65 -39.11
CA ILE A 3 9.64 33.32 -38.43
C ILE A 3 9.42 32.68 -37.03
N ARG A 4 8.35 33.04 -36.31
CA ARG A 4 8.01 32.41 -35.02
C ARG A 4 7.44 31.00 -35.20
N LEU A 5 6.74 30.75 -36.32
CA LEU A 5 6.14 29.45 -36.60
C LEU A 5 7.21 28.41 -36.95
N THR A 6 8.21 28.77 -37.77
CA THR A 6 9.31 27.88 -38.13
C THR A 6 10.25 27.59 -36.95
N TYR A 7 10.50 28.57 -36.08
CA TYR A 7 11.30 28.38 -34.87
C TYR A 7 10.64 27.41 -33.88
N ASN A 8 9.33 27.55 -33.62
CA ASN A 8 8.63 26.67 -32.69
C ASN A 8 8.50 25.23 -33.21
N VAL A 9 8.32 25.04 -34.53
CA VAL A 9 8.30 23.70 -35.14
C VAL A 9 9.70 23.06 -35.10
N GLY A 10 10.75 23.83 -35.41
CA GLY A 10 12.14 23.36 -35.31
C GLY A 10 12.54 23.00 -33.89
N LEU A 11 12.15 23.80 -32.89
CA LEU A 11 12.41 23.54 -31.47
C LEU A 11 11.69 22.29 -30.97
N SER A 12 10.45 22.05 -31.41
CA SER A 12 9.69 20.85 -31.06
C SER A 12 10.28 19.58 -31.69
N ILE A 13 10.76 19.64 -32.94
CA ILE A 13 11.46 18.51 -33.58
C ILE A 13 12.82 18.26 -32.90
N TYR A 14 13.57 19.34 -32.60
CA TYR A 14 14.85 19.23 -31.90
C TYR A 14 14.71 18.63 -30.50
N ARG A 15 13.73 19.08 -29.70
CA ARG A 15 13.45 18.52 -28.36
C ARG A 15 12.91 17.09 -28.40
N ARG A 16 12.35 16.65 -29.53
CA ARG A 16 11.92 15.27 -29.75
C ARG A 16 13.08 14.33 -30.11
N ILE A 17 14.13 14.85 -30.76
CA ILE A 17 15.34 14.10 -31.12
C ILE A 17 16.40 14.18 -30.01
N PHE A 18 16.47 15.31 -29.30
CA PHE A 18 17.34 15.59 -28.17
C PHE A 18 16.50 16.08 -26.99
N PRO A 19 15.82 15.17 -26.27
CA PRO A 19 15.10 15.54 -25.07
C PRO A 19 16.07 16.23 -24.10
N PRO A 20 15.67 17.34 -23.47
CA PRO A 20 16.50 17.95 -22.43
C PRO A 20 16.78 16.92 -21.35
N LYS A 21 18.01 16.92 -20.82
CA LYS A 21 18.36 16.05 -19.69
C LYS A 21 17.32 16.24 -18.57
N PRO A 22 16.88 15.15 -17.90
CA PRO A 22 16.04 15.27 -16.73
C PRO A 22 16.65 16.29 -15.74
N PRO A 23 15.84 17.11 -15.07
CA PRO A 23 16.36 17.99 -14.03
C PRO A 23 17.07 17.16 -12.96
N GLU A 24 18.14 17.71 -12.39
CA GLU A 24 18.87 17.05 -11.30
C GLU A 24 17.95 16.88 -10.07
N PRO A 25 18.13 15.81 -9.27
CA PRO A 25 17.39 15.63 -8.04
C PRO A 25 17.60 16.81 -7.09
N ASN A 26 16.52 17.37 -6.56
CA ASN A 26 16.59 18.53 -5.67
C ASN A 26 16.82 18.17 -4.19
N VAL A 27 16.64 16.89 -3.81
CA VAL A 27 16.80 16.37 -2.44
C VAL A 27 16.06 17.26 -1.43
N ALA A 28 14.80 17.63 -1.74
CA ALA A 28 14.10 18.73 -1.05
C ALA A 28 13.92 18.55 0.46
N PHE A 29 13.92 17.32 0.96
CA PHE A 29 13.78 17.00 2.39
C PHE A 29 15.10 16.66 3.08
N GLY A 30 16.24 16.86 2.41
CA GLY A 30 17.54 16.42 2.93
C GLY A 30 17.66 14.90 2.98
N LYS A 31 18.39 14.37 3.95
CA LYS A 31 18.58 12.92 4.13
C LYS A 31 17.29 12.28 4.64
N LEU A 32 16.83 11.22 3.98
CA LEU A 32 15.59 10.53 4.34
C LEU A 32 15.83 9.53 5.48
N PRO A 33 14.88 9.39 6.42
CA PRO A 33 14.96 8.39 7.47
C PRO A 33 14.81 6.98 6.90
N THR A 34 15.31 5.99 7.65
CA THR A 34 15.13 4.58 7.28
C THR A 34 13.66 4.20 7.23
N LEU A 35 13.26 3.42 6.22
CA LEU A 35 11.95 2.81 6.14
C LEU A 35 11.70 1.91 7.35
N PRO A 36 10.53 1.97 8.00
CA PRO A 36 10.25 1.22 9.21
C PRO A 36 9.76 -0.19 8.86
N PHE A 37 10.64 -1.00 8.28
CA PHE A 37 10.36 -2.41 8.03
C PHE A 37 10.12 -3.15 9.36
N PRO A 38 9.00 -3.86 9.53
CA PRO A 38 8.74 -4.60 10.75
C PRO A 38 9.69 -5.78 10.88
N GLU A 39 10.00 -6.18 12.11
CA GLU A 39 10.72 -7.42 12.35
C GLU A 39 9.83 -8.62 12.03
N LYS A 40 10.27 -9.48 11.11
CA LYS A 40 9.60 -10.73 10.76
C LYS A 40 10.52 -11.91 10.98
N SER A 41 9.96 -13.02 11.44
CA SER A 41 10.66 -14.30 11.44
C SER A 41 10.77 -14.80 10.00
N ILE A 42 11.94 -14.64 9.40
CA ILE A 42 12.22 -15.12 8.04
C ILE A 42 12.85 -16.51 8.14
N PRO A 43 12.47 -17.48 7.28
CA PRO A 43 13.16 -18.76 7.20
C PRO A 43 14.68 -18.59 7.05
N GLU A 44 15.45 -19.36 7.82
CA GLU A 44 16.90 -19.38 7.67
C GLU A 44 17.27 -19.97 6.29
N ASN A 45 18.23 -19.34 5.59
CA ASN A 45 18.79 -19.80 4.31
C ASN A 45 17.88 -19.67 3.07
N ILE A 46 17.17 -18.55 2.91
CA ILE A 46 16.55 -18.25 1.60
C ILE A 46 17.66 -18.00 0.57
N THR A 47 17.65 -18.76 -0.53
CA THR A 47 18.50 -18.50 -1.70
C THR A 47 17.69 -17.79 -2.77
N TYR A 48 18.32 -16.85 -3.49
CA TYR A 48 17.63 -16.07 -4.52
C TYR A 48 18.10 -16.47 -5.93
N LYS A 49 17.16 -16.60 -6.86
CA LYS A 49 17.43 -16.89 -8.27
C LYS A 49 16.66 -15.93 -9.17
N LEU A 50 17.34 -15.24 -10.09
CA LEU A 50 16.71 -14.38 -11.08
C LEU A 50 16.30 -15.20 -12.31
N GLU A 51 15.02 -15.17 -12.64
CA GLU A 51 14.46 -15.70 -13.89
C GLU A 51 13.54 -14.64 -14.51
N LEU A 52 14.15 -13.53 -14.95
CA LEU A 52 13.46 -12.39 -15.55
C LEU A 52 13.16 -12.65 -17.03
N PRO A 53 12.02 -12.16 -17.58
CA PRO A 53 11.66 -12.34 -18.98
C PRO A 53 12.74 -11.87 -19.96
N GLU A 54 13.40 -10.75 -19.66
CA GLU A 54 14.44 -10.14 -20.48
C GLU A 54 15.84 -10.75 -20.23
N GLY A 55 15.95 -11.71 -19.29
CA GLY A 55 17.21 -12.37 -18.94
C GLY A 55 18.25 -11.47 -18.27
N SER A 56 17.92 -10.22 -17.96
CA SER A 56 18.80 -9.24 -17.30
C SER A 56 18.00 -8.32 -16.39
N LEU A 57 18.66 -7.71 -15.41
CA LEU A 57 18.01 -6.73 -14.52
C LEU A 57 17.55 -5.51 -15.33
N PRO A 58 16.36 -4.96 -15.03
CA PRO A 58 15.81 -3.85 -15.79
C PRO A 58 16.56 -2.55 -15.49
N LYS A 59 16.70 -1.70 -16.52
CA LYS A 59 17.20 -0.34 -16.37
C LYS A 59 16.04 0.58 -15.96
N LEU A 60 15.93 0.83 -14.66
CA LEU A 60 14.90 1.71 -14.08
C LEU A 60 15.36 3.17 -14.09
N THR A 61 14.46 4.09 -13.76
CA THR A 61 14.78 5.52 -13.64
C THR A 61 15.87 5.77 -12.58
N GLU A 62 16.72 6.75 -12.82
CA GLU A 62 17.82 7.14 -11.92
C GLU A 62 17.36 8.06 -10.78
N GLN A 63 16.11 8.54 -10.83
CA GLN A 63 15.51 9.37 -9.78
C GLN A 63 14.00 9.12 -9.66
N ALA A 64 13.47 9.32 -8.45
CA ALA A 64 12.02 9.32 -8.19
C ALA A 64 11.62 10.43 -7.24
N GLU A 65 10.32 10.68 -7.17
CA GLU A 65 9.73 11.58 -6.18
C GLU A 65 9.69 10.92 -4.79
N VAL A 66 9.62 11.77 -3.78
CA VAL A 66 9.35 11.43 -2.39
C VAL A 66 8.32 12.43 -1.94
N TYR A 67 7.33 11.98 -1.18
CA TYR A 67 6.21 12.81 -0.76
C TYR A 67 6.17 12.92 0.75
N ALA A 68 5.85 14.09 1.28
CA ALA A 68 5.67 14.25 2.71
C ALA A 68 4.39 13.56 3.19
N MET A 69 4.46 12.94 4.38
CA MET A 69 3.34 12.37 5.10
C MET A 69 3.10 13.21 6.37
N PRO A 70 2.08 14.09 6.37
CA PRO A 70 1.87 15.03 7.47
C PRO A 70 1.47 14.30 8.77
N LEU A 71 1.94 14.83 9.90
CA LEU A 71 1.51 14.41 11.23
C LEU A 71 0.00 14.61 11.40
N PHE A 72 -0.67 13.68 12.09
CA PHE A 72 -2.03 13.91 12.54
C PHE A 72 -2.03 15.02 13.59
N GLN A 73 -2.76 16.09 13.31
CA GLN A 73 -2.99 17.15 14.29
C GLN A 73 -4.16 16.74 15.18
N THR A 74 -3.96 16.78 16.49
CA THR A 74 -5.06 16.62 17.45
C THR A 74 -5.95 17.85 17.40
N SER A 75 -7.24 17.65 17.13
CA SER A 75 -8.26 18.71 17.24
C SER A 75 -9.08 18.53 18.52
N ILE A 76 -9.78 19.58 18.94
CA ILE A 76 -10.74 19.51 20.06
C ILE A 76 -11.98 18.67 19.66
N THR A 77 -12.21 18.46 18.36
CA THR A 77 -13.39 17.79 17.81
C THR A 77 -13.20 16.29 17.55
N VAL A 78 -12.02 15.73 17.81
CA VAL A 78 -11.66 14.33 17.48
C VAL A 78 -12.68 13.30 17.98
N VAL A 79 -13.29 13.54 19.16
CA VAL A 79 -14.32 12.66 19.70
C VAL A 79 -15.59 12.71 18.86
N ASP A 80 -16.10 13.90 18.55
CA ASP A 80 -17.33 14.06 17.76
C ASP A 80 -17.13 13.60 16.31
N ASP A 81 -15.95 13.84 15.74
CA ASP A 81 -15.57 13.34 14.42
C ASP A 81 -15.56 11.80 14.39
N ALA A 82 -15.02 11.15 15.42
CA ALA A 82 -15.05 9.70 15.55
C ALA A 82 -16.48 9.16 15.70
N ARG A 83 -17.33 9.80 16.50
CA ARG A 83 -18.76 9.42 16.65
C ARG A 83 -19.51 9.53 15.34
N ASN A 84 -19.32 10.63 14.61
CA ASN A 84 -19.92 10.85 13.30
C ASN A 84 -19.45 9.78 12.30
N LYS A 85 -18.16 9.47 12.27
CA LYS A 85 -17.59 8.44 11.41
C LYS A 85 -18.16 7.05 11.74
N ALA A 86 -18.21 6.68 13.02
CA ALA A 86 -18.83 5.43 13.46
C ALA A 86 -20.29 5.33 13.03
N GLN A 87 -21.06 6.42 13.17
CA GLN A 87 -22.45 6.49 12.71
C GLN A 87 -22.58 6.30 11.20
N LEU A 88 -21.73 6.95 10.40
CA LEU A 88 -21.72 6.80 8.94
C LEU A 88 -21.33 5.39 8.49
N LEU A 89 -20.51 4.68 9.28
CA LEU A 89 -20.18 3.26 9.09
C LEU A 89 -21.28 2.31 9.63
N GLY A 90 -22.38 2.84 10.15
CA GLY A 90 -23.53 2.07 10.65
C GLY A 90 -23.37 1.51 12.06
N PHE A 91 -22.46 2.05 12.87
CA PHE A 91 -22.33 1.76 14.30
C PHE A 91 -23.04 2.82 15.14
N LYS A 92 -23.33 2.52 16.40
CA LYS A 92 -23.90 3.52 17.30
C LYS A 92 -22.85 4.59 17.61
N PRO A 93 -23.23 5.87 17.73
CA PRO A 93 -22.28 6.95 18.05
C PRO A 93 -21.88 7.00 19.53
N ASP A 94 -22.52 6.25 20.43
CA ASP A 94 -22.26 6.24 21.88
C ASP A 94 -21.08 5.33 22.25
N GLY A 95 -19.98 5.45 21.51
CA GLY A 95 -18.77 4.66 21.75
C GLY A 95 -18.17 4.91 23.13
N LYS A 96 -17.50 3.87 23.65
CA LYS A 96 -16.85 3.89 24.96
C LYS A 96 -15.35 3.71 24.81
N VAL A 97 -14.58 4.30 25.71
CA VAL A 97 -13.13 4.08 25.77
C VAL A 97 -12.87 2.59 26.02
N LEU A 98 -11.96 1.99 25.26
CA LEU A 98 -11.61 0.56 25.35
C LEU A 98 -10.99 0.24 26.72
N VAL A 99 -9.99 1.04 27.12
CA VAL A 99 -9.35 0.97 28.45
C VAL A 99 -9.00 2.39 28.89
N GLU A 100 -9.22 2.73 30.16
CA GLU A 100 -8.91 4.07 30.70
C GLU A 100 -7.45 4.49 30.49
N SER A 101 -6.52 3.53 30.45
CA SER A 101 -5.08 3.76 30.18
C SER A 101 -4.75 4.08 28.71
N ILE A 102 -5.71 3.91 27.79
CA ILE A 102 -5.56 4.24 26.37
C ILE A 102 -6.76 5.10 25.94
N PRO A 103 -6.81 6.37 26.38
CA PRO A 103 -8.01 7.22 26.27
C PRO A 103 -8.39 7.57 24.83
N ASN A 104 -7.54 7.26 23.85
CA ASN A 104 -7.75 7.58 22.44
C ASN A 104 -8.37 6.42 21.65
N VAL A 105 -8.58 5.25 22.25
CA VAL A 105 -9.17 4.09 21.57
C VAL A 105 -10.60 3.87 22.04
N TYR A 106 -11.53 3.95 21.10
CA TYR A 106 -12.97 3.83 21.35
C TYR A 106 -13.52 2.57 20.69
N ILE A 107 -14.48 1.93 21.35
CA ILE A 107 -15.30 0.86 20.77
C ILE A 107 -16.69 1.40 20.50
N PHE A 108 -17.19 1.15 19.29
CA PHE A 108 -18.56 1.42 18.88
C PHE A 108 -19.25 0.11 18.51
N GLU A 109 -20.44 -0.14 19.07
CA GLU A 109 -21.22 -1.35 18.82
C GLU A 109 -22.27 -1.13 17.73
N LYS A 110 -22.64 -2.20 17.02
CA LYS A 110 -23.78 -2.18 16.09
C LYS A 110 -25.08 -2.58 16.81
N ILE A 111 -26.23 -2.05 16.40
CA ILE A 111 -27.51 -2.21 17.14
C ILE A 111 -28.04 -3.65 17.12
N ASN A 112 -28.04 -4.31 15.96
CA ASN A 112 -28.76 -5.58 15.74
C ASN A 112 -27.86 -6.73 15.28
N VAL A 113 -26.54 -6.51 15.32
CA VAL A 113 -25.56 -7.41 14.75
C VAL A 113 -24.37 -7.44 15.71
N PRO A 114 -23.79 -8.61 16.02
CA PRO A 114 -22.72 -8.70 16.99
C PRO A 114 -21.39 -8.25 16.38
N SER A 115 -21.32 -6.99 15.97
CA SER A 115 -20.18 -6.37 15.30
C SER A 115 -19.76 -5.12 16.06
N ARG A 116 -18.44 -4.96 16.19
CA ARG A 116 -17.81 -3.82 16.85
C ARG A 116 -16.79 -3.15 15.94
N LEU A 117 -16.69 -1.83 16.08
CA LEU A 117 -15.69 -0.97 15.46
C LEU A 117 -14.76 -0.49 16.58
N THR A 118 -13.46 -0.76 16.48
CA THR A 118 -12.46 -0.27 17.42
C THR A 118 -11.61 0.77 16.72
N MET A 119 -11.60 2.01 17.18
CA MET A 119 -10.99 3.15 16.48
C MET A 119 -10.05 3.94 17.38
N ASN A 120 -8.86 4.27 16.88
CA ASN A 120 -8.06 5.34 17.42
C ASN A 120 -8.61 6.67 16.92
N ILE A 121 -9.18 7.49 17.81
CA ILE A 121 -9.90 8.71 17.43
C ILE A 121 -8.97 9.85 16.96
N ILE A 122 -7.67 9.75 17.23
CA ILE A 122 -6.68 10.74 16.78
C ILE A 122 -6.25 10.43 15.35
N THR A 123 -5.86 9.19 15.08
CA THR A 123 -5.37 8.80 13.75
C THR A 123 -6.50 8.43 12.80
N GLY A 124 -7.68 8.12 13.33
CA GLY A 124 -8.82 7.62 12.56
C GLY A 124 -8.65 6.18 12.06
N ILE A 125 -7.59 5.49 12.49
CA ILE A 125 -7.35 4.07 12.23
C ILE A 125 -8.39 3.25 12.97
N PHE A 126 -8.91 2.21 12.33
CA PHE A 126 -9.86 1.33 12.98
C PHE A 126 -9.82 -0.11 12.48
N SER A 127 -10.35 -0.99 13.31
CA SER A 127 -10.68 -2.37 12.98
C SER A 127 -12.17 -2.63 13.16
N ILE A 128 -12.70 -3.55 12.36
CA ILE A 128 -14.06 -4.09 12.49
C ILE A 128 -13.95 -5.57 12.83
N ASN A 129 -14.72 -6.02 13.81
CA ASN A 129 -14.78 -7.43 14.17
C ASN A 129 -16.23 -7.86 14.44
N TYR A 130 -16.66 -8.92 13.77
CA TYR A 130 -17.96 -9.56 13.96
C TYR A 130 -17.78 -10.85 14.77
N ASN A 131 -18.61 -11.04 15.81
CA ASN A 131 -18.64 -12.28 16.57
C ASN A 131 -19.44 -13.35 15.82
N ILE A 132 -18.75 -14.16 15.02
CA ILE A 132 -19.38 -15.23 14.23
C ILE A 132 -19.99 -16.31 15.14
N ASN A 133 -19.47 -16.51 16.36
CA ASN A 133 -20.03 -17.48 17.31
C ASN A 133 -21.42 -17.06 17.81
N GLU A 134 -21.69 -15.76 17.93
CA GLU A 134 -23.02 -15.25 18.33
C GLU A 134 -24.03 -15.34 17.19
N ASN A 135 -23.60 -15.21 15.93
CA ASN A 135 -24.46 -15.39 14.77
C ASN A 135 -23.72 -16.08 13.60
N PRO A 136 -23.68 -17.42 13.59
CA PRO A 136 -22.96 -18.19 12.57
C PRO A 136 -23.59 -18.13 11.19
N ALA A 137 -24.84 -17.68 11.05
CA ALA A 137 -25.53 -17.63 9.76
C ALA A 137 -24.84 -16.69 8.75
N VAL A 138 -23.99 -15.78 9.22
CA VAL A 138 -23.23 -14.88 8.34
C VAL A 138 -22.23 -15.60 7.42
N VAL A 139 -21.79 -16.81 7.80
CA VAL A 139 -20.84 -17.62 7.02
C VAL A 139 -21.47 -18.89 6.42
N SER A 140 -22.79 -19.10 6.56
CA SER A 140 -23.44 -20.34 6.09
C SER A 140 -23.79 -20.37 4.60
N GLY A 141 -23.57 -19.27 3.87
CA GLY A 141 -23.93 -19.13 2.45
C GLY A 141 -22.73 -18.97 1.52
N THR A 142 -23.00 -19.00 0.23
CA THR A 142 -22.05 -18.57 -0.80
C THR A 142 -21.92 -17.04 -0.73
N PRO A 143 -20.69 -16.47 -0.74
CA PRO A 143 -20.52 -15.04 -0.75
C PRO A 143 -21.00 -14.43 -2.07
N ILE A 144 -21.18 -13.12 -2.05
CA ILE A 144 -21.41 -12.33 -3.26
C ILE A 144 -20.22 -12.45 -4.24
N LEU A 145 -20.39 -11.97 -5.49
CA LEU A 145 -19.29 -11.95 -6.47
C LEU A 145 -18.16 -10.99 -6.04
N PRO A 146 -16.89 -11.26 -6.40
CA PRO A 146 -15.74 -10.41 -6.07
C PRO A 146 -15.93 -8.93 -6.40
N GLU A 147 -16.36 -8.62 -7.63
CA GLU A 147 -16.59 -7.24 -8.09
C GLU A 147 -17.67 -6.52 -7.26
N GLN A 148 -18.68 -7.27 -6.79
CA GLN A 148 -19.70 -6.72 -5.91
C GLN A 148 -19.14 -6.48 -4.50
N ALA A 149 -18.23 -7.33 -4.01
CA ALA A 149 -17.58 -7.15 -2.73
C ALA A 149 -16.67 -5.91 -2.74
N ILE A 150 -15.86 -5.76 -3.79
CA ILE A 150 -15.03 -4.56 -4.01
C ILE A 150 -15.90 -3.30 -4.06
N THR A 151 -16.98 -3.33 -4.86
CA THR A 151 -17.92 -2.21 -4.95
C THR A 151 -18.56 -1.88 -3.59
N HIS A 152 -18.96 -2.90 -2.84
CA HIS A 152 -19.57 -2.75 -1.53
C HIS A 152 -18.61 -2.11 -0.51
N VAL A 153 -17.36 -2.57 -0.45
CA VAL A 153 -16.33 -2.02 0.43
C VAL A 153 -16.00 -0.57 0.06
N ARG A 154 -15.89 -0.27 -1.24
CA ARG A 154 -15.67 1.10 -1.74
C ARG A 154 -16.82 2.03 -1.31
N GLN A 155 -18.07 1.59 -1.47
CA GLN A 155 -19.25 2.35 -1.03
C GLN A 155 -19.29 2.53 0.50
N PHE A 156 -18.91 1.50 1.26
CA PHE A 156 -18.82 1.55 2.71
C PHE A 156 -17.85 2.64 3.18
N LEU A 157 -16.64 2.69 2.60
CA LEU A 157 -15.67 3.74 2.89
C LEU A 157 -16.12 5.11 2.37
N GLN A 158 -16.76 5.17 1.20
CA GLN A 158 -17.26 6.42 0.63
C GLN A 158 -18.32 7.09 1.52
N GLN A 159 -19.24 6.31 2.09
CA GLN A 159 -20.31 6.81 2.98
C GLN A 159 -19.72 7.53 4.21
N ALA A 160 -18.62 7.02 4.75
CA ALA A 160 -17.91 7.60 5.88
C ALA A 160 -16.86 8.65 5.48
N LYS A 161 -16.79 9.04 4.20
CA LYS A 161 -15.78 9.96 3.63
C LYS A 161 -14.33 9.48 3.88
N LEU A 162 -14.14 8.16 3.92
CA LEU A 162 -12.85 7.49 4.11
C LEU A 162 -12.22 7.01 2.80
N GLN A 163 -12.97 7.07 1.70
CA GLN A 163 -12.44 6.78 0.37
C GLN A 163 -11.77 8.05 -0.18
N THR A 164 -10.48 8.22 0.10
CA THR A 164 -9.64 9.26 -0.47
C THR A 164 -9.34 8.97 -1.96
N ASP A 165 -8.89 9.98 -2.71
CA ASP A 165 -8.64 9.85 -4.15
C ASP A 165 -7.57 8.78 -4.45
N ASP A 166 -6.53 8.66 -3.62
CA ASP A 166 -5.49 7.63 -3.77
C ASP A 166 -6.01 6.20 -3.52
N ILE A 167 -6.98 6.02 -2.63
CA ILE A 167 -7.64 4.72 -2.42
C ILE A 167 -8.69 4.43 -3.50
N LYS A 168 -9.38 5.46 -3.97
CA LYS A 168 -10.37 5.35 -5.06
C LYS A 168 -9.71 4.93 -6.37
N ASP A 169 -8.60 5.55 -6.72
CA ASP A 169 -7.90 5.30 -7.99
C ASP A 169 -6.86 4.17 -7.85
N GLY A 170 -6.72 3.60 -6.65
CA GLY A 170 -5.81 2.50 -6.36
C GLY A 170 -6.34 1.13 -6.77
N VAL A 171 -5.42 0.15 -6.74
CA VAL A 171 -5.69 -1.23 -7.11
C VAL A 171 -6.49 -1.92 -6.01
N ALA A 172 -7.53 -2.65 -6.40
CA ALA A 172 -8.26 -3.53 -5.50
C ALA A 172 -8.01 -4.99 -5.91
N THR A 173 -7.70 -5.84 -4.95
CA THR A 173 -7.58 -7.29 -5.14
C THR A 173 -8.55 -8.02 -4.21
N TYR A 174 -8.70 -9.33 -4.43
CA TYR A 174 -9.59 -10.14 -3.61
C TYR A 174 -9.04 -11.55 -3.40
N GLU A 175 -9.46 -12.16 -2.30
CA GLU A 175 -9.17 -13.56 -1.97
C GLU A 175 -10.46 -14.26 -1.56
N PHE A 176 -10.57 -15.54 -1.93
CA PHE A 176 -11.66 -16.40 -1.51
C PHE A 176 -11.33 -17.01 -0.16
N LEU A 177 -12.27 -16.91 0.79
CA LEU A 177 -12.08 -17.43 2.14
C LEU A 177 -13.18 -18.42 2.50
N LYS A 178 -12.79 -19.55 3.05
CA LYS A 178 -13.68 -20.53 3.68
C LYS A 178 -13.61 -20.39 5.19
N TYR A 179 -14.74 -20.57 5.88
CA TYR A 179 -14.79 -20.54 7.33
C TYR A 179 -14.76 -21.97 7.90
N GLU A 180 -13.62 -22.37 8.46
CA GLU A 180 -13.43 -23.71 9.05
C GLU A 180 -12.62 -23.63 10.34
N GLY A 181 -12.98 -24.44 11.34
CA GLY A 181 -12.25 -24.48 12.61
C GLY A 181 -12.21 -23.12 13.33
N ASN A 182 -13.30 -22.36 13.27
CA ASN A 182 -13.45 -21.01 13.83
C ASN A 182 -12.46 -19.96 13.28
N LYS A 183 -11.97 -20.14 12.06
CA LYS A 183 -11.11 -19.17 11.37
C LYS A 183 -11.42 -19.14 9.88
N PHE A 184 -11.04 -18.05 9.23
CA PHE A 184 -10.99 -18.00 7.77
C PHE A 184 -9.69 -18.64 7.28
N VAL A 185 -9.79 -19.42 6.22
CA VAL A 185 -8.67 -20.03 5.49
C VAL A 185 -8.90 -19.84 3.99
N ASP A 186 -7.82 -19.88 3.21
CA ASP A 186 -7.91 -19.69 1.76
C ASP A 186 -8.77 -20.77 1.10
N ALA A 187 -9.59 -20.34 0.16
CA ALA A 187 -10.35 -21.19 -0.74
C ALA A 187 -9.82 -21.02 -2.18
N ILE A 188 -9.85 -22.10 -2.95
CA ILE A 188 -9.35 -22.08 -4.34
C ILE A 188 -10.33 -21.36 -5.27
N ALA A 189 -11.62 -21.42 -4.96
CA ALA A 189 -12.68 -20.92 -5.82
C ALA A 189 -13.90 -20.40 -5.04
N LEU A 190 -14.69 -19.55 -5.71
CA LEU A 190 -15.89 -18.92 -5.14
C LEU A 190 -16.92 -19.93 -4.58
N ASN A 191 -17.09 -21.08 -5.24
CA ASN A 191 -18.05 -22.11 -4.84
C ASN A 191 -17.64 -22.86 -3.55
N GLU A 192 -16.38 -22.75 -3.14
CA GLU A 192 -15.85 -23.31 -1.89
C GLU A 192 -15.76 -22.26 -0.77
N ALA A 193 -15.95 -20.99 -1.12
CA ALA A 193 -15.81 -19.87 -0.20
C ALA A 193 -17.10 -19.59 0.59
N ASN A 194 -16.94 -19.01 1.77
CA ASN A 194 -18.01 -18.42 2.59
C ASN A 194 -17.91 -16.89 2.64
N ALA A 195 -16.74 -16.34 2.32
CA ALA A 195 -16.45 -14.92 2.36
C ALA A 195 -15.45 -14.52 1.27
N ILE A 196 -15.38 -13.22 1.01
CA ILE A 196 -14.36 -12.61 0.15
C ILE A 196 -13.60 -11.59 0.98
N LYS A 197 -12.27 -11.71 1.02
CA LYS A 197 -11.41 -10.63 1.49
C LYS A 197 -11.16 -9.68 0.34
N VAL A 198 -11.35 -8.40 0.59
CA VAL A 198 -11.04 -7.31 -0.35
C VAL A 198 -9.86 -6.55 0.21
N ASN A 199 -8.81 -6.46 -0.59
CA ASN A 199 -7.60 -5.68 -0.31
C ASN A 199 -7.64 -4.40 -1.15
N LEU A 200 -7.44 -3.23 -0.53
CA LEU A 200 -7.42 -1.94 -1.20
C LEU A 200 -6.05 -1.28 -1.05
N PHE A 201 -5.30 -1.24 -2.15
CA PHE A 201 -4.03 -0.54 -2.23
C PHE A 201 -4.25 0.91 -2.65
N ARG A 202 -3.34 1.79 -2.24
CA ARG A 202 -3.26 3.12 -2.81
C ARG A 202 -2.83 3.04 -4.27
N LYS A 203 -3.22 4.05 -5.04
CA LYS A 203 -2.66 4.28 -6.37
C LYS A 203 -1.15 4.46 -6.30
N GLY A 204 -0.52 4.27 -7.43
CA GLY A 204 0.89 4.59 -7.60
C GLY A 204 1.21 6.08 -7.49
N PHE A 205 2.43 6.37 -7.03
CA PHE A 205 3.01 7.71 -6.97
C PHE A 205 4.35 7.73 -7.72
N GLY A 206 4.86 8.90 -8.11
CA GLY A 206 6.17 9.08 -8.75
C GLY A 206 6.20 9.96 -10.01
N LEU A 207 7.41 10.23 -10.50
CA LEU A 207 7.66 11.02 -11.71
C LEU A 207 7.13 10.31 -12.95
N ASP A 208 5.95 10.76 -13.37
CA ASP A 208 5.39 10.69 -14.72
C ASP A 208 4.98 9.28 -15.21
N PRO A 209 3.69 8.91 -15.15
CA PRO A 209 3.08 8.12 -16.21
C PRO A 209 3.17 8.94 -17.51
N LYS A 210 4.30 8.83 -18.22
CA LYS A 210 4.58 9.59 -19.45
C LYS A 210 3.36 9.59 -20.40
N PRO A 211 3.12 10.67 -21.16
CA PRO A 211 2.10 10.68 -22.20
C PRO A 211 2.33 9.52 -23.18
N VAL A 212 1.27 8.74 -23.36
CA VAL A 212 1.14 7.51 -24.15
C VAL A 212 1.66 7.69 -25.59
N THR A 213 2.96 7.51 -25.80
CA THR A 213 3.53 7.11 -27.10
C THR A 213 4.72 6.19 -26.84
N GLY A 214 4.41 4.90 -26.67
CA GLY A 214 5.40 3.85 -26.50
C GLY A 214 4.86 2.50 -26.96
N THR A 215 5.75 1.53 -27.16
CA THR A 215 5.37 0.15 -27.51
C THR A 215 4.60 -0.51 -26.35
N PRO A 216 3.82 -1.57 -26.60
CA PRO A 216 3.16 -2.33 -25.54
C PRO A 216 4.08 -2.83 -24.42
N GLU A 217 5.39 -3.02 -24.68
CA GLU A 217 6.40 -3.34 -23.66
C GLU A 217 6.78 -2.13 -22.78
N GLU A 218 6.81 -0.91 -23.34
CA GLU A 218 7.08 0.33 -22.57
C GLU A 218 5.90 0.68 -21.64
N LEU A 219 4.69 0.21 -21.97
CA LEU A 219 3.46 0.37 -21.17
C LEU A 219 3.37 -0.60 -19.99
N ALA A 220 4.05 -1.75 -20.03
CA ALA A 220 3.99 -2.76 -18.97
C ALA A 220 4.69 -2.35 -17.65
N ASN A 221 5.49 -1.27 -17.69
CA ASN A 221 6.27 -0.75 -16.56
C ASN A 221 5.72 0.59 -15.98
N SER A 222 4.49 0.96 -16.35
CA SER A 222 3.90 2.30 -16.12
C SER A 222 3.33 2.54 -14.72
N ASP A 223 2.96 1.48 -13.99
CA ASP A 223 2.25 1.65 -12.71
C ASP A 223 3.19 1.33 -11.56
N VAL A 224 3.90 2.35 -11.06
CA VAL A 224 4.65 2.25 -9.81
C VAL A 224 3.66 1.99 -8.69
N ILE A 225 3.48 0.75 -8.25
CA ILE A 225 2.44 0.41 -7.27
C ILE A 225 2.84 0.78 -5.84
N SER A 226 1.83 0.92 -4.98
CA SER A 226 2.03 0.92 -3.53
C SER A 226 2.20 -0.51 -3.02
N VAL A 227 3.28 -0.78 -2.29
CA VAL A 227 3.55 -2.07 -1.65
C VAL A 227 3.50 -1.94 -0.13
N THR A 228 3.14 -3.02 0.55
CA THR A 228 2.91 -3.04 2.00
C THR A 228 3.88 -3.99 2.70
N PRO A 229 4.03 -3.90 4.04
CA PRO A 229 4.84 -4.85 4.80
C PRO A 229 4.40 -6.31 4.63
N ASP A 230 3.13 -6.56 4.32
CA ASP A 230 2.48 -7.87 4.38
C ASP A 230 1.98 -8.38 3.01
N MET A 231 2.61 -7.95 1.90
CA MET A 231 2.20 -8.39 0.55
C MET A 231 1.94 -9.91 0.47
N PRO A 232 0.86 -10.35 -0.21
CA PRO A 232 -0.05 -9.56 -1.06
C PRO A 232 -1.20 -8.85 -0.30
N GLU A 233 -1.08 -8.65 1.01
CA GLU A 233 -2.12 -8.00 1.83
C GLU A 233 -2.01 -6.49 1.81
N ALA A 234 -3.15 -5.79 1.75
CA ALA A 234 -3.19 -4.34 1.83
C ALA A 234 -3.20 -3.86 3.30
N ASN A 235 -2.85 -2.60 3.53
CA ASN A 235 -3.06 -1.92 4.83
C ASN A 235 -4.53 -1.60 5.10
N ILE A 236 -5.36 -1.64 4.04
CA ILE A 236 -6.81 -1.46 4.11
C ILE A 236 -7.48 -2.68 3.51
N TRP A 237 -8.17 -3.46 4.33
CA TRP A 237 -8.82 -4.67 3.88
C TRP A 237 -10.10 -4.96 4.66
N PHE A 238 -11.03 -5.67 4.01
CA PHE A 238 -12.32 -6.04 4.60
C PHE A 238 -12.74 -7.42 4.13
N ILE A 239 -13.22 -8.25 5.06
CA ILE A 239 -13.82 -9.54 4.76
C ILE A 239 -15.34 -9.36 4.71
N VAL A 240 -15.93 -9.67 3.55
CA VAL A 240 -17.37 -9.60 3.28
C VAL A 240 -17.93 -11.01 3.20
N ALA A 241 -18.92 -11.32 4.05
CA ALA A 241 -19.58 -12.62 4.12
C ALA A 241 -21.11 -12.47 4.02
N GLY A 242 -21.79 -13.56 3.67
CA GLY A 242 -23.26 -13.62 3.58
C GLY A 242 -23.85 -12.55 2.65
N GLU A 243 -24.98 -11.95 3.05
CA GLU A 243 -25.66 -10.88 2.33
C GLU A 243 -24.97 -9.51 2.51
N ARG A 244 -23.67 -9.42 2.20
CA ARG A 244 -22.85 -8.19 2.24
C ARG A 244 -22.52 -7.69 3.66
N GLN A 245 -22.35 -8.61 4.60
CA GLN A 245 -21.92 -8.24 5.95
C GLN A 245 -20.39 -8.18 6.02
N ILE A 246 -19.84 -7.03 6.44
CA ILE A 246 -18.42 -6.92 6.81
C ILE A 246 -18.24 -7.65 8.14
N VAL A 247 -17.48 -8.74 8.13
CA VAL A 247 -17.23 -9.59 9.31
C VAL A 247 -15.87 -9.32 9.97
N ALA A 248 -14.91 -8.82 9.20
CA ALA A 248 -13.64 -8.32 9.69
C ALA A 248 -13.14 -7.21 8.78
N GLY A 249 -12.26 -6.34 9.28
CA GLY A 249 -11.54 -5.41 8.43
C GLY A 249 -10.62 -4.49 9.20
N GLU A 250 -9.63 -3.96 8.51
CA GLU A 250 -8.64 -3.02 9.03
C GLU A 250 -8.55 -1.83 8.09
N TYR A 251 -8.37 -0.64 8.66
CA TYR A 251 -8.18 0.61 7.92
C TYR A 251 -6.96 1.34 8.49
N HIS A 252 -5.78 1.03 7.98
CA HIS A 252 -4.53 1.68 8.34
C HIS A 252 -4.13 2.69 7.24
N TYR A 253 -4.69 3.90 7.33
CA TYR A 253 -4.47 4.95 6.34
C TYR A 253 -3.79 6.19 6.94
N PHE A 254 -2.77 6.68 6.24
CA PHE A 254 -2.00 7.87 6.60
C PHE A 254 -1.92 8.80 5.39
N PRO A 255 -2.44 10.04 5.44
CA PRO A 255 -2.51 10.90 4.26
C PRO A 255 -1.12 11.23 3.70
N ILE A 256 -1.06 11.46 2.39
CA ILE A 256 0.14 11.94 1.67
C ILE A 256 -0.15 13.37 1.20
N ASP A 257 0.78 14.29 1.42
CA ASP A 257 0.73 15.61 0.78
C ASP A 257 1.41 15.55 -0.58
N ALA A 258 0.61 15.27 -1.61
CA ALA A 258 1.09 15.17 -3.00
C ALA A 258 1.66 16.50 -3.56
N LYS A 259 1.49 17.63 -2.86
CA LYS A 259 2.07 18.93 -3.24
C LYS A 259 3.43 19.17 -2.59
N SER A 260 3.71 18.53 -1.47
CA SER A 260 4.99 18.57 -0.79
C SER A 260 5.86 17.43 -1.30
N VAL A 261 6.66 17.72 -2.31
CA VAL A 261 7.41 16.72 -3.08
C VAL A 261 8.90 17.09 -3.21
N GLY A 262 9.77 16.08 -3.11
CA GLY A 262 11.19 16.17 -3.41
C GLY A 262 11.61 15.10 -4.41
N THR A 263 12.67 15.33 -5.18
CA THR A 263 13.23 14.36 -6.13
C THR A 263 14.55 13.85 -5.61
N TYR A 264 14.73 12.52 -5.62
CA TYR A 264 15.86 11.83 -5.03
C TYR A 264 16.54 10.90 -6.03
N PRO A 265 17.89 10.83 -6.04
CA PRO A 265 18.61 9.87 -6.86
C PRO A 265 18.41 8.45 -6.30
N LEU A 266 18.27 7.49 -7.21
CA LEU A 266 18.05 6.09 -6.90
C LEU A 266 19.30 5.25 -7.13
N LYS A 267 19.38 4.13 -6.41
CA LYS A 267 20.31 3.02 -6.71
C LYS A 267 19.97 2.43 -8.08
N THR A 268 20.88 1.64 -8.64
CA THR A 268 20.56 0.81 -9.80
C THR A 268 19.96 -0.53 -9.35
N SER A 269 19.28 -1.22 -10.27
CA SER A 269 18.73 -2.56 -10.02
C SER A 269 19.81 -3.57 -9.60
N GLU A 270 21.04 -3.44 -10.11
CA GLU A 270 22.18 -4.29 -9.74
C GLU A 270 22.60 -4.09 -8.28
N ILE A 271 22.66 -2.84 -7.82
CA ILE A 271 23.00 -2.52 -6.42
C ILE A 271 21.90 -3.05 -5.51
N ALA A 272 20.63 -2.80 -5.83
CA ALA A 272 19.50 -3.28 -5.05
C ALA A 272 19.47 -4.82 -4.98
N TRP A 273 19.79 -5.49 -6.09
CA TRP A 273 19.89 -6.95 -6.13
C TRP A 273 21.01 -7.47 -5.23
N GLN A 274 22.19 -6.85 -5.28
CA GLN A 274 23.31 -7.22 -4.42
C GLN A 274 22.95 -7.03 -2.94
N GLU A 275 22.29 -5.93 -2.58
CA GLU A 275 21.84 -5.67 -1.20
C GLU A 275 20.84 -6.72 -0.71
N LEU A 276 19.92 -7.17 -1.56
CA LEU A 276 19.01 -8.26 -1.22
C LEU A 276 19.78 -9.56 -0.93
N GLN A 277 20.77 -9.91 -1.78
CA GLN A 277 21.60 -11.10 -1.58
C GLN A 277 22.46 -11.01 -0.31
N GLU A 278 22.89 -9.81 0.08
CA GLU A 278 23.63 -9.55 1.32
C GLU A 278 22.74 -9.52 2.58
N GLY A 279 21.43 -9.72 2.44
CA GLY A 279 20.49 -9.71 3.56
C GLY A 279 20.13 -8.31 4.07
N LYS A 280 20.39 -7.27 3.28
CA LYS A 280 20.01 -5.88 3.59
C LYS A 280 18.61 -5.51 3.12
N GLY A 281 17.94 -6.42 2.39
CA GLY A 281 16.54 -6.28 1.99
C GLY A 281 15.56 -6.76 3.06
N TYR A 282 14.33 -6.30 2.97
CA TYR A 282 13.21 -6.76 3.79
C TYR A 282 12.39 -7.81 3.03
N ILE A 283 12.14 -8.96 3.65
CA ILE A 283 11.27 -10.00 3.08
C ILE A 283 9.85 -9.79 3.57
N ALA A 284 8.99 -9.24 2.72
CA ALA A 284 7.57 -9.04 3.02
C ALA A 284 6.83 -10.37 3.09
N ASN A 285 7.17 -11.27 2.16
CA ASN A 285 6.62 -12.62 2.09
C ASN A 285 7.67 -13.60 1.56
N PRO A 286 8.05 -14.63 2.34
CA PRO A 286 9.05 -15.62 1.93
C PRO A 286 8.50 -16.66 0.94
N GLY A 287 7.22 -16.60 0.58
CA GLY A 287 6.53 -17.63 -0.19
C GLY A 287 6.57 -18.99 0.52
N LEU A 288 6.94 -20.04 -0.20
CA LEU A 288 7.10 -21.39 0.37
C LEU A 288 8.45 -21.61 1.08
N GLY A 289 9.36 -20.62 1.06
CA GLY A 289 10.72 -20.73 1.60
C GLY A 289 11.68 -21.55 0.72
N GLY A 290 12.95 -21.60 1.12
CA GLY A 290 14.02 -22.29 0.37
C GLY A 290 14.56 -21.43 -0.77
N GLU A 291 14.23 -21.76 -2.01
CA GLU A 291 14.67 -20.99 -3.19
C GLU A 291 13.57 -20.01 -3.66
N ALA A 292 13.86 -18.72 -3.60
CA ALA A 292 13.02 -17.65 -4.12
C ALA A 292 13.37 -17.36 -5.59
N VAL A 293 12.53 -17.84 -6.51
CA VAL A 293 12.64 -17.56 -7.95
C VAL A 293 11.96 -16.24 -8.27
N ILE A 294 12.75 -15.21 -8.55
CA ILE A 294 12.29 -13.85 -8.82
C ILE A 294 12.01 -13.69 -10.30
N ARG A 295 10.78 -13.25 -10.60
CA ARG A 295 10.24 -13.07 -11.96
C ARG A 295 10.22 -11.61 -12.39
N ARG A 296 10.14 -10.68 -11.44
CA ARG A 296 10.00 -9.25 -11.72
C ARG A 296 10.82 -8.43 -10.74
N VAL A 297 11.45 -7.38 -11.26
CA VAL A 297 12.11 -6.34 -10.48
C VAL A 297 11.56 -5.00 -10.96
N TYR A 298 11.04 -4.19 -10.07
CA TYR A 298 10.43 -2.90 -10.42
C TYR A 298 10.51 -1.91 -9.25
N LEU A 299 10.17 -0.64 -9.50
CA LEU A 299 10.00 0.35 -8.44
C LEU A 299 8.57 0.31 -7.92
N GLY A 300 8.43 0.36 -6.61
CA GLY A 300 7.17 0.62 -5.91
C GLY A 300 7.37 1.69 -4.84
N TYR A 301 6.30 2.10 -4.17
CA TYR A 301 6.39 2.92 -2.96
C TYR A 301 5.92 2.12 -1.75
N TYR A 302 6.68 2.22 -0.67
CA TYR A 302 6.38 1.48 0.55
C TYR A 302 5.36 2.23 1.40
N ASP A 303 4.16 1.64 1.55
CA ASP A 303 3.14 2.07 2.51
C ASP A 303 3.28 1.23 3.78
N PRO A 304 3.88 1.76 4.85
CA PRO A 304 4.20 0.99 6.04
C PRO A 304 2.97 0.67 6.91
N GLY A 305 1.79 1.24 6.64
CA GLY A 305 0.60 1.06 7.49
C GLY A 305 0.74 1.70 8.88
N GLN A 306 1.76 2.55 9.06
CA GLN A 306 2.03 3.34 10.25
C GLN A 306 2.55 4.73 9.86
N TYR A 307 2.67 5.63 10.84
CA TYR A 307 3.16 6.97 10.57
C TYR A 307 4.64 6.96 10.18
N THR A 308 4.97 7.63 9.09
CA THR A 308 6.32 8.03 8.70
C THR A 308 6.31 9.48 8.23
N GLU A 309 7.46 10.13 8.20
CA GLU A 309 7.57 11.50 7.70
C GLU A 309 7.44 11.58 6.17
N TYR A 310 7.80 10.50 5.48
CA TYR A 310 7.86 10.46 4.03
C TYR A 310 7.34 9.15 3.46
N TYR A 311 6.73 9.26 2.29
CA TYR A 311 6.36 8.17 1.42
C TYR A 311 7.48 7.94 0.40
N GLN A 312 8.21 6.83 0.54
CA GLN A 312 9.50 6.62 -0.13
C GLN A 312 9.47 5.42 -1.11
N PRO A 313 10.26 5.48 -2.20
CA PRO A 313 10.36 4.40 -3.17
C PRO A 313 11.23 3.23 -2.67
N VAL A 314 10.88 2.03 -3.14
CA VAL A 314 11.62 0.78 -2.93
C VAL A 314 11.77 0.02 -4.24
N PHE A 315 12.87 -0.72 -4.38
CA PHE A 315 12.93 -1.81 -5.34
C PHE A 315 12.10 -2.97 -4.82
N VAL A 316 11.25 -3.52 -5.67
CA VAL A 316 10.40 -4.67 -5.38
C VAL A 316 10.90 -5.86 -6.20
N PHE A 317 11.18 -6.96 -5.50
CA PHE A 317 11.51 -8.25 -6.07
C PHE A 317 10.31 -9.17 -5.86
N GLU A 318 9.62 -9.49 -6.94
CA GLU A 318 8.44 -10.34 -6.95
C GLU A 318 8.77 -11.68 -7.60
N GLY A 319 8.41 -12.78 -6.93
CA GLY A 319 8.74 -14.13 -7.34
C GLY A 319 7.60 -15.12 -7.20
N ASP A 320 7.91 -16.37 -7.54
CA ASP A 320 6.96 -17.48 -7.49
C ASP A 320 6.42 -17.67 -6.05
N ASN A 321 5.20 -18.22 -5.94
CA ASN A 321 4.52 -18.49 -4.66
C ASN A 321 4.33 -17.25 -3.77
N ASN A 322 4.03 -16.09 -4.37
CA ASN A 322 3.88 -14.82 -3.65
C ASN A 322 5.13 -14.41 -2.87
N PHE A 323 6.33 -14.70 -3.38
CA PHE A 323 7.54 -14.16 -2.81
C PHE A 323 7.61 -12.64 -3.08
N PHE A 324 7.83 -11.85 -2.02
CA PHE A 324 8.02 -10.41 -2.10
C PHE A 324 9.16 -9.96 -1.20
N ALA A 325 10.11 -9.23 -1.77
CA ALA A 325 11.19 -8.60 -1.03
C ALA A 325 11.42 -7.16 -1.49
N TYR A 326 11.83 -6.28 -0.57
CA TYR A 326 12.06 -4.88 -0.83
C TYR A 326 13.45 -4.43 -0.44
N VAL A 327 13.99 -3.48 -1.20
CA VAL A 327 15.22 -2.76 -0.86
C VAL A 327 14.94 -1.25 -0.99
N PRO A 328 15.36 -0.40 -0.03
CA PRO A 328 15.23 1.05 -0.16
C PRO A 328 15.86 1.56 -1.46
N ALA A 329 15.12 2.34 -2.25
CA ALA A 329 15.59 2.72 -3.59
C ALA A 329 16.53 3.93 -3.60
N VAL A 330 16.42 4.82 -2.62
CA VAL A 330 17.24 6.03 -2.54
C VAL A 330 18.69 5.68 -2.20
N VAL A 331 19.65 6.31 -2.88
CA VAL A 331 21.09 6.09 -2.62
C VAL A 331 21.48 6.44 -1.18
N ASP A 332 22.45 5.70 -0.63
CA ASP A 332 22.84 5.79 0.79
C ASP A 332 23.32 7.18 1.22
N THR A 333 23.86 8.00 0.32
CA THR A 333 24.25 9.39 0.62
C THR A 333 23.07 10.28 1.03
N HIS A 334 21.85 9.88 0.67
CA HIS A 334 20.61 10.59 0.98
C HIS A 334 19.61 9.73 1.77
N TYR A 335 20.04 8.58 2.33
CA TYR A 335 19.17 7.64 3.04
C TYR A 335 19.79 7.16 4.36
N GLY A 336 18.94 6.99 5.37
CA GLY A 336 19.29 6.48 6.69
C GLY A 336 19.53 7.57 7.73
N ASN A 337 19.30 7.24 9.00
CA ASN A 337 19.44 8.19 10.10
C ASN A 337 20.90 8.64 10.25
N GLU A 338 21.15 9.91 10.60
CA GLU A 338 22.46 10.30 11.11
C GLU A 338 22.69 9.53 12.41
N GLN A 339 23.79 8.76 12.47
CA GLN A 339 24.26 8.29 13.76
C GLN A 339 24.63 9.54 14.56
N ASN A 340 23.78 9.94 15.50
CA ASN A 340 24.21 10.81 16.57
C ASN A 340 25.36 10.07 17.27
N GLN A 341 26.59 10.47 16.95
CA GLN A 341 27.74 10.20 17.79
C GLN A 341 27.48 10.99 19.08
N GLU A 342 26.78 10.35 20.03
CA GLU A 342 26.85 10.77 21.41
C GLU A 342 28.28 10.43 21.89
N GLU A 343 29.12 11.46 21.90
CA GLU A 343 30.40 11.49 22.63
C GLU A 343 30.20 11.52 24.15
#